data_AF-A0A5E3WRM5-F1
#
_entry.id   AF-A0A5E3WRM5-F1
#
_cell.length_a   1.000
_cell.length_b   1.000
_cell.length_c   1.000
_cell.angle_alpha   90.00
_cell.angle_beta   90.00
_cell.angle_gamma   90.00
#
_symmetry.space_group_name_H-M   'P 1'
#
loop_
_entity.id
_entity.type
_entity.pdbx_description
1 polymer ?
#
loop_
_entity_poly.entity_id
_entity_poly.type
_entity_poly.pdbx_seq_one_letter_code
_entity_poly.pdbx_strand_id
1 'polypeptide(L)'
;MNDTTSIPGTTCASGPMYQYRYFAKPRPISTVCWPGIGDFVVLSIDPVASVGHLDKIAKRAARKVPVRKFVALTTSGYGLPLKSKPYTAFLLAFVRQGLPTLDNPPWDTSDMCYPIFPNTYHPKARGAVRPSHPFPLQNCYFETTRPFLTYYNLRCRVTTTPRDYTPVLPMPSSELSRLERLMDQEVHYRAEIRCQLAQGDLSAVASIPLPPSPSSAYGTLPPSFPPTSSSLDGQSSDESSGDEESEDCVVSPTSEADDVSIIRSEDSSGSFADEGSEMDELPTDYDAVDAQLDLMLRFEDFMNDTGDLRDPVVNVWYDLDMVTEVTDPMLFIEARKQLLQIIDEAEIRLGIRTGTSEPSAQSDRGSMNTLPSPAVLSAESLSLPRPREGFKPRPSRWMRLRGVTRKLVSALLQLHRVQELGRLTSRFASSRT
;
A
#
# COMPACT_ATOMS: atom_id res chain seq x y z
N MET A 1 -15.86 -79.88 6.39
CA MET A 1 -16.04 -79.04 5.18
C MET A 1 -17.09 -78.00 5.52
N ASN A 2 -16.74 -76.73 5.29
CA ASN A 2 -17.48 -75.48 5.57
C ASN A 2 -17.16 -74.84 6.94
N ASP A 3 -15.94 -74.29 7.04
CA ASP A 3 -15.63 -73.24 8.02
C ASP A 3 -15.93 -71.87 7.42
N THR A 4 -16.67 -71.09 8.20
CA THR A 4 -17.25 -69.79 7.86
C THR A 4 -16.33 -68.71 8.43
N THR A 5 -15.58 -68.02 7.58
CA THR A 5 -14.68 -66.94 8.03
C THR A 5 -15.37 -65.59 7.93
N SER A 6 -15.74 -65.06 9.09
CA SER A 6 -16.26 -63.70 9.29
C SER A 6 -15.17 -62.64 9.05
N ILE A 7 -15.46 -61.65 8.21
CA ILE A 7 -14.63 -60.47 7.98
C ILE A 7 -14.92 -59.42 9.07
N PRO A 8 -13.92 -58.89 9.79
CA PRO A 8 -14.13 -57.83 10.77
C PRO A 8 -14.36 -56.48 10.09
N GLY A 9 -15.43 -55.80 10.55
CA GLY A 9 -15.90 -54.53 10.04
C GLY A 9 -14.90 -53.39 10.23
N THR A 10 -14.72 -52.63 9.15
CA THR A 10 -14.02 -51.35 9.12
C THR A 10 -14.83 -50.33 9.92
N THR A 11 -14.43 -50.09 11.17
CA THR A 11 -14.85 -48.91 11.93
C THR A 11 -14.37 -47.66 11.20
N CYS A 12 -15.32 -46.93 10.60
CA CYS A 12 -15.12 -45.55 10.17
C CYS A 12 -14.75 -44.72 11.40
N ALA A 13 -13.45 -44.53 11.61
CA ALA A 13 -12.94 -43.57 12.58
C ALA A 13 -13.54 -42.21 12.24
N SER A 14 -14.36 -41.69 13.16
CA SER A 14 -14.82 -40.31 13.15
C SER A 14 -13.61 -39.40 12.99
N GLY A 15 -13.53 -38.71 11.86
CA GLY A 15 -12.42 -37.81 11.55
C GLY A 15 -12.23 -36.77 12.67
N PRO A 16 -10.98 -36.35 12.93
CA PRO A 16 -10.68 -35.39 13.97
C PRO A 16 -11.50 -34.12 13.76
N MET A 17 -12.36 -33.87 14.74
CA MET A 17 -13.15 -32.67 14.96
C MET A 17 -12.27 -31.43 14.72
N TYR A 18 -12.69 -30.55 13.80
CA TYR A 18 -11.98 -29.36 13.33
C TYR A 18 -11.20 -28.64 14.46
N GLN A 19 -9.93 -29.01 14.60
CA GLN A 19 -8.98 -28.27 15.39
C GLN A 19 -8.83 -26.93 14.67
N TYR A 20 -9.32 -25.86 15.28
CA TYR A 20 -9.08 -24.48 14.84
C TYR A 20 -7.60 -24.37 14.47
N ARG A 21 -7.28 -24.34 13.17
CA ARG A 21 -5.94 -24.69 12.68
C ARG A 21 -4.84 -23.79 13.27
N TYR A 22 -5.22 -22.59 13.68
CA TYR A 22 -4.36 -21.57 14.27
C TYR A 22 -4.79 -21.10 15.67
N PHE A 23 -5.77 -21.73 16.33
CA PHE A 23 -6.09 -21.36 17.72
C PHE A 23 -6.39 -22.58 18.57
N ALA A 24 -5.80 -22.68 19.75
CA ALA A 24 -6.10 -23.76 20.69
C ALA A 24 -7.50 -23.66 21.32
N LYS A 25 -8.18 -22.50 21.23
CA LYS A 25 -9.50 -22.26 21.81
C LYS A 25 -10.44 -21.60 20.79
N PRO A 26 -11.71 -22.04 20.70
CA PRO A 26 -12.70 -21.42 19.83
C PRO A 26 -12.83 -19.92 20.13
N ARG A 27 -12.74 -19.07 19.10
CA ARG A 27 -13.18 -17.68 19.24
C ARG A 27 -14.72 -17.64 19.32
N PRO A 28 -15.31 -16.76 20.13
CA PRO A 28 -16.76 -16.67 20.29
C PRO A 28 -17.49 -16.18 19.02
N ILE A 29 -16.77 -15.67 18.01
CA ILE A 29 -17.34 -15.14 16.78
C ILE A 29 -16.85 -16.02 15.62
N SER A 30 -17.71 -16.92 15.15
CA SER A 30 -17.46 -17.77 13.99
C SER A 30 -17.70 -17.06 12.67
N THR A 31 -18.43 -15.94 12.68
CA THR A 31 -18.83 -15.23 11.45
C THR A 31 -18.65 -13.73 11.57
N VAL A 32 -17.89 -13.14 10.64
CA VAL A 32 -17.65 -11.69 10.55
C VAL A 32 -18.06 -11.18 9.17
N CYS A 33 -18.44 -9.90 9.07
CA CYS A 33 -18.83 -9.28 7.80
C CYS A 33 -17.69 -8.53 7.09
N TRP A 34 -16.56 -8.35 7.77
CA TRP A 34 -15.38 -7.64 7.27
C TRP A 34 -14.11 -8.21 7.91
N PRO A 35 -12.94 -8.07 7.25
CA PRO A 35 -11.66 -8.45 7.83
C PRO A 35 -11.27 -7.57 9.01
N GLY A 36 -10.63 -8.18 10.01
CA GLY A 36 -9.94 -7.47 11.07
C GLY A 36 -8.59 -6.98 10.58
N ILE A 37 -8.14 -5.84 11.08
CA ILE A 37 -6.79 -5.33 10.81
C ILE A 37 -5.76 -6.37 11.31
N GLY A 38 -4.79 -6.69 10.47
CA GLY A 38 -3.80 -7.75 10.70
C GLY A 38 -4.23 -9.15 10.26
N ASP A 39 -5.39 -9.34 9.63
CA ASP A 39 -5.80 -10.66 9.15
C ASP A 39 -5.19 -10.98 7.78
N PHE A 40 -4.64 -12.19 7.64
CA PHE A 40 -4.32 -12.73 6.32
C PHE A 40 -5.61 -13.18 5.62
N VAL A 41 -5.71 -12.83 4.34
CA VAL A 41 -6.86 -13.15 3.50
C VAL A 41 -6.42 -13.65 2.13
N VAL A 42 -7.19 -14.59 1.59
CA VAL A 42 -7.25 -14.84 0.16
C VAL A 42 -8.28 -13.89 -0.42
N LEU A 43 -7.95 -13.22 -1.53
CA LEU A 43 -8.86 -12.28 -2.17
C LEU A 43 -8.94 -12.48 -3.68
N SER A 44 -10.05 -12.05 -4.26
CA SER A 44 -10.25 -12.05 -5.70
C SER A 44 -11.04 -10.83 -6.13
N ILE A 45 -10.61 -10.19 -7.22
CA ILE A 45 -11.30 -9.03 -7.80
C ILE A 45 -12.65 -9.49 -8.35
N ASP A 46 -13.70 -8.76 -8.01
CA ASP A 46 -15.00 -8.82 -8.70
C ASP A 46 -15.02 -7.70 -9.75
N PRO A 47 -14.66 -7.99 -11.01
CA PRO A 47 -14.54 -6.95 -12.01
C PRO A 47 -15.89 -6.31 -12.34
N VAL A 48 -16.99 -7.05 -12.23
CA VAL A 48 -18.34 -6.54 -12.55
C VAL A 48 -18.87 -5.63 -11.46
N ALA A 49 -18.67 -6.01 -10.20
CA ALA A 49 -19.03 -5.15 -9.06
C ALA A 49 -18.17 -3.88 -9.04
N SER A 50 -16.90 -3.97 -9.42
CA SER A 50 -15.98 -2.82 -9.53
C SER A 50 -16.56 -1.72 -10.43
N VAL A 51 -17.10 -2.10 -11.60
CA VAL A 51 -17.76 -1.19 -12.55
C VAL A 51 -19.29 -1.15 -12.39
N GLY A 52 -19.81 -1.56 -11.23
CA GLY A 52 -21.24 -1.72 -10.98
C GLY A 52 -22.07 -0.45 -11.19
N HIS A 53 -21.44 0.71 -10.98
CA HIS A 53 -22.03 2.05 -11.12
C HIS A 53 -22.05 2.58 -12.56
N LEU A 54 -21.39 1.89 -13.50
CA LEU A 54 -21.27 2.30 -14.90
C LEU A 54 -22.30 1.60 -15.79
N ASP A 55 -22.20 1.85 -17.10
CA ASP A 55 -23.12 1.35 -18.11
C ASP A 55 -22.95 -0.15 -18.43
N LYS A 56 -23.85 -0.68 -19.27
CA LYS A 56 -23.87 -2.10 -19.63
C LYS A 56 -22.65 -2.52 -20.47
N ILE A 57 -22.03 -1.59 -21.19
CA ILE A 57 -20.86 -1.86 -22.04
C ILE A 57 -19.64 -2.05 -21.14
N ALA A 58 -19.42 -1.18 -20.16
CA ALA A 58 -18.37 -1.33 -19.15
C ALA A 58 -18.48 -2.67 -18.41
N LYS A 59 -19.69 -3.04 -17.97
CA LYS A 59 -19.96 -4.34 -17.32
C LYS A 59 -19.69 -5.55 -18.21
N ARG A 60 -19.80 -5.43 -19.53
CA ARG A 60 -19.46 -6.50 -20.48
C ARG A 60 -17.95 -6.58 -20.71
N ALA A 61 -17.27 -5.44 -20.80
CA ALA A 61 -15.82 -5.38 -20.90
C ALA A 61 -15.15 -5.94 -19.63
N ALA A 62 -15.63 -5.53 -18.45
CA ALA A 62 -15.10 -5.97 -17.17
C ALA A 62 -15.22 -7.48 -16.96
N ARG A 63 -16.26 -8.14 -17.49
CA ARG A 63 -16.39 -9.61 -17.47
C ARG A 63 -15.25 -10.36 -18.15
N LYS A 64 -14.49 -9.68 -19.03
CA LYS A 64 -13.35 -10.27 -19.72
C LYS A 64 -12.04 -10.13 -18.93
N VAL A 65 -12.02 -9.33 -17.86
CA VAL A 65 -10.83 -9.17 -17.01
C VAL A 65 -10.57 -10.50 -16.28
N PRO A 66 -9.36 -11.06 -16.34
CA PRO A 66 -9.04 -12.32 -15.67
C PRO A 66 -9.25 -12.26 -14.16
N VAL A 67 -9.99 -13.23 -13.62
CA VAL A 67 -10.22 -13.38 -12.18
C VAL A 67 -9.21 -14.36 -11.62
N ARG A 68 -8.42 -13.91 -10.63
CA ARG A 68 -7.38 -14.70 -9.96
C ARG A 68 -7.53 -14.56 -8.45
N LYS A 69 -6.95 -15.50 -7.69
CA LYS A 69 -6.89 -15.45 -6.24
C LYS A 69 -5.50 -14.97 -5.82
N PHE A 70 -5.46 -14.01 -4.91
CA PHE A 70 -4.24 -13.44 -4.36
C PHE A 70 -4.23 -13.62 -2.85
N VAL A 71 -3.05 -13.57 -2.25
CA VAL A 71 -2.92 -13.57 -0.79
C VAL A 71 -2.45 -12.19 -0.34
N ALA A 72 -3.07 -11.66 0.71
CA ALA A 72 -2.71 -10.37 1.26
C ALA A 72 -2.98 -10.30 2.77
N LEU A 73 -2.42 -9.29 3.41
CA LEU A 73 -2.68 -8.91 4.79
C LEU A 73 -3.46 -7.59 4.79
N THR A 74 -4.54 -7.50 5.57
CA THR A 74 -5.27 -6.24 5.73
C THR A 74 -4.56 -5.33 6.73
N THR A 75 -4.07 -4.16 6.31
CA THR A 75 -3.26 -3.27 7.16
C THR A 75 -4.05 -2.13 7.76
N SER A 76 -4.89 -1.45 6.97
CA SER A 76 -5.73 -0.35 7.45
C SER A 76 -7.14 -0.45 6.87
N GLY A 77 -8.13 0.06 7.60
CA GLY A 77 -9.51 0.21 7.13
C GLY A 77 -9.90 1.69 7.05
N TYR A 78 -10.75 2.05 6.09
CA TYR A 78 -11.31 3.39 5.94
C TYR A 78 -12.84 3.38 6.11
N GLY A 79 -13.34 4.40 6.78
CA GLY A 79 -14.76 4.51 7.13
C GLY A 79 -15.17 3.58 8.28
N LEU A 80 -16.44 3.68 8.69
CA LEU A 80 -17.02 2.71 9.62
C LEU A 80 -17.50 1.45 8.87
N PRO A 81 -17.07 0.25 9.28
CA PRO A 81 -17.63 -0.99 8.77
C PRO A 81 -19.05 -1.17 9.31
N LEU A 82 -20.04 -1.04 8.43
CA LEU A 82 -21.45 -1.18 8.77
C LEU A 82 -22.06 -2.28 7.90
N LYS A 83 -22.88 -3.16 8.49
CA LYS A 83 -23.59 -4.22 7.73
C LYS A 83 -24.50 -3.68 6.63
N SER A 84 -24.93 -2.42 6.73
CA SER A 84 -25.74 -1.74 5.72
C SER A 84 -24.92 -1.26 4.52
N LYS A 85 -23.60 -1.17 4.63
CA LYS A 85 -22.73 -0.82 3.50
C LYS A 85 -22.44 -2.06 2.67
N PRO A 86 -22.53 -1.97 1.33
CA PRO A 86 -22.14 -3.10 0.47
C PRO A 86 -20.63 -3.36 0.53
N TYR A 87 -19.83 -2.30 0.74
CA TYR A 87 -18.37 -2.37 0.73
C TYR A 87 -17.75 -1.55 1.85
N THR A 88 -16.58 -1.96 2.31
CA THR A 88 -15.70 -1.21 3.20
C THR A 88 -14.32 -1.13 2.57
N ALA A 89 -13.69 0.04 2.58
CA ALA A 89 -12.37 0.20 1.95
C ALA A 89 -11.24 -0.23 2.89
N PHE A 90 -10.27 -0.96 2.37
CA PHE A 90 -9.10 -1.44 3.10
C PHE A 90 -7.82 -1.19 2.31
N LEU A 91 -6.71 -0.96 3.01
CA LEU A 91 -5.36 -1.16 2.48
C LEU A 91 -4.94 -2.60 2.69
N LEU A 92 -4.26 -3.15 1.69
CA LEU A 92 -3.83 -4.53 1.66
C LEU A 92 -2.33 -4.61 1.35
N ALA A 93 -1.55 -5.30 2.18
CA ALA A 93 -0.17 -5.65 1.87
C ALA A 93 -0.15 -7.01 1.17
N PHE A 94 0.21 -7.02 -0.11
CA PHE A 94 0.19 -8.24 -0.92
C PHE A 94 1.35 -9.18 -0.56
N VAL A 95 1.06 -10.48 -0.61
CA VAL A 95 2.03 -11.55 -0.44
C VAL A 95 2.39 -12.10 -1.81
N ARG A 96 3.66 -12.47 -1.97
CA ARG A 96 4.19 -13.16 -3.15
C ARG A 96 4.97 -14.40 -2.73
N GLN A 97 5.20 -15.31 -3.67
CA GLN A 97 6.10 -16.45 -3.50
C GLN A 97 7.42 -16.18 -4.26
N GLY A 98 8.55 -16.38 -3.58
CA GLY A 98 9.89 -16.03 -4.07
C GLY A 98 10.23 -14.55 -3.93
N LEU A 99 11.41 -14.16 -4.45
CA LEU A 99 11.88 -12.77 -4.50
C LEU A 99 11.29 -12.00 -5.69
N PRO A 100 11.01 -10.69 -5.56
CA PRO A 100 10.56 -9.83 -6.66
C PRO A 100 11.33 -10.10 -7.95
N THR A 101 10.59 -10.33 -9.03
CA THR A 101 11.13 -10.58 -10.38
C THR A 101 11.28 -9.30 -11.19
N LEU A 102 10.70 -8.20 -10.71
CA LEU A 102 10.82 -6.90 -11.34
C LEU A 102 12.21 -6.33 -11.07
N ASP A 103 13.01 -6.23 -12.12
CA ASP A 103 14.35 -5.64 -12.07
C ASP A 103 14.33 -4.33 -12.86
N ASN A 104 14.02 -3.24 -12.16
CA ASN A 104 14.00 -1.89 -12.71
C ASN A 104 14.73 -0.94 -11.75
N PRO A 105 16.05 -1.12 -11.59
CA PRO A 105 16.84 -0.31 -10.67
C PRO A 105 16.88 1.17 -11.11
N PRO A 106 16.98 2.11 -10.16
CA PRO A 106 17.04 1.90 -8.71
C PRO A 106 15.66 1.72 -8.06
N TRP A 107 14.59 1.73 -8.85
CA TRP A 107 13.24 1.84 -8.34
C TRP A 107 12.71 0.53 -7.81
N ASP A 108 12.94 -0.58 -8.51
CA ASP A 108 12.47 -1.90 -8.15
C ASP A 108 13.64 -2.88 -8.20
N THR A 109 13.96 -3.47 -7.06
CA THR A 109 15.04 -4.45 -6.90
C THR A 109 14.52 -5.71 -6.20
N SER A 110 15.19 -6.83 -6.42
CA SER A 110 14.78 -8.14 -5.87
C SER A 110 14.81 -8.24 -4.33
N ASP A 111 15.45 -7.28 -3.65
CA ASP A 111 15.48 -7.17 -2.20
C ASP A 111 14.40 -6.25 -1.62
N MET A 112 13.52 -5.66 -2.46
CA MET A 112 12.37 -4.85 -2.01
C MET A 112 11.20 -5.75 -1.60
N CYS A 113 11.45 -6.60 -0.62
CA CYS A 113 10.44 -7.44 0.01
C CYS A 113 10.81 -7.71 1.48
N TYR A 114 9.89 -8.35 2.21
CA TYR A 114 10.13 -8.78 3.59
C TYR A 114 9.68 -10.22 3.77
N PRO A 115 10.55 -11.13 4.25
CA PRO A 115 10.18 -12.53 4.40
C PRO A 115 9.09 -12.71 5.46
N ILE A 116 8.20 -13.67 5.24
CA ILE A 116 7.15 -14.05 6.19
C ILE A 116 7.54 -15.38 6.84
N PHE A 117 7.61 -15.42 8.16
CA PHE A 117 7.99 -16.62 8.91
C PHE A 117 7.05 -17.80 8.55
N PRO A 118 7.56 -19.01 8.21
CA PRO A 118 8.87 -19.56 8.58
C PRO A 118 10.02 -19.22 7.63
N ASN A 119 9.77 -18.51 6.53
CA ASN A 119 10.86 -18.10 5.64
C ASN A 119 11.75 -17.07 6.35
N THR A 120 13.06 -17.31 6.36
CA THR A 120 14.07 -16.43 6.98
C THR A 120 15.10 -15.92 5.97
N TYR A 121 15.05 -16.40 4.73
CA TYR A 121 15.98 -15.97 3.70
C TYR A 121 15.59 -14.59 3.17
N HIS A 122 16.56 -13.68 3.06
CA HIS A 122 16.43 -12.42 2.38
C HIS A 122 17.82 -11.97 1.92
N PRO A 123 17.99 -11.42 0.69
CA PRO A 123 19.31 -11.03 0.18
C PRO A 123 20.08 -10.07 1.11
N LYS A 124 19.37 -9.13 1.73
CA LYS A 124 19.90 -8.17 2.73
C LYS A 124 19.79 -8.63 4.19
N ALA A 125 19.59 -9.93 4.43
CA ALA A 125 19.41 -10.51 5.78
C ALA A 125 18.32 -9.82 6.64
N ARG A 126 17.24 -9.35 6.01
CA ARG A 126 16.12 -8.69 6.71
C ARG A 126 15.36 -9.71 7.55
N GLY A 127 15.04 -9.33 8.80
CA GLY A 127 14.33 -10.20 9.73
C GLY A 127 12.87 -10.45 9.36
N ALA A 128 12.46 -11.71 9.30
CA ALA A 128 11.12 -12.13 8.90
C ALA A 128 10.00 -11.58 9.78
N VAL A 129 8.93 -11.11 9.15
CA VAL A 129 7.68 -10.70 9.81
C VAL A 129 6.95 -11.94 10.30
N ARG A 130 6.46 -11.89 11.54
CA ARG A 130 5.94 -13.06 12.26
C ARG A 130 4.42 -12.99 12.44
N PRO A 131 3.64 -13.75 11.67
CA PRO A 131 2.24 -13.99 12.02
C PRO A 131 2.14 -14.74 13.36
N SER A 132 0.93 -14.85 13.91
CA SER A 132 0.71 -15.52 15.20
C SER A 132 1.06 -17.01 15.17
N HIS A 133 1.01 -17.62 13.98
CA HIS A 133 1.47 -18.97 13.69
C HIS A 133 2.33 -18.96 12.43
N PRO A 134 3.21 -19.96 12.23
CA PRO A 134 3.98 -20.07 11.00
C PRO A 134 3.07 -19.99 9.77
N PHE A 135 3.46 -19.16 8.80
CA PHE A 135 2.72 -19.02 7.55
C PHE A 135 2.69 -20.37 6.81
N PRO A 136 1.51 -20.83 6.36
CA PRO A 136 1.36 -22.18 5.82
C PRO A 136 2.03 -22.38 4.45
N LEU A 137 2.26 -21.29 3.71
CA LEU A 137 2.87 -21.31 2.38
C LEU A 137 4.37 -21.01 2.50
N GLN A 138 5.20 -21.75 1.76
CA GLN A 138 6.65 -21.63 1.83
C GLN A 138 7.17 -20.48 0.97
N ASN A 139 8.38 -20.01 1.29
CA ASN A 139 9.11 -19.00 0.50
C ASN A 139 8.26 -17.75 0.20
N CYS A 140 7.50 -17.26 1.19
CA CYS A 140 6.59 -16.13 1.03
C CYS A 140 7.21 -14.83 1.56
N TYR A 141 6.86 -13.73 0.91
CA TYR A 141 7.33 -12.38 1.23
C TYR A 141 6.19 -11.36 1.08
N PHE A 142 6.25 -10.28 1.86
CA PHE A 142 5.50 -9.06 1.56
C PHE A 142 6.13 -8.34 0.38
N GLU A 143 5.29 -7.99 -0.60
CA GLU A 143 5.69 -7.27 -1.79
C GLU A 143 5.76 -5.76 -1.51
N THR A 144 6.95 -5.16 -1.69
CA THR A 144 7.20 -3.74 -1.43
C THR A 144 7.85 -3.02 -2.61
N THR A 145 7.77 -3.60 -3.80
CA THR A 145 8.10 -2.89 -5.05
C THR A 145 7.13 -1.72 -5.29
N ARG A 146 7.46 -0.86 -6.27
CA ARG A 146 6.82 0.45 -6.53
C ARG A 146 5.34 0.35 -6.79
N PRO A 147 4.84 -0.66 -7.53
CA PRO A 147 3.41 -0.83 -7.69
C PRO A 147 2.67 -1.02 -6.36
N PHE A 148 3.35 -1.49 -5.31
CA PHE A 148 2.76 -1.83 -4.02
C PHE A 148 3.10 -0.85 -2.90
N LEU A 149 3.96 0.15 -3.11
CA LEU A 149 4.17 1.24 -2.13
C LEU A 149 3.27 2.46 -2.36
N THR A 150 2.62 2.54 -3.51
CA THR A 150 1.68 3.64 -3.76
C THR A 150 0.36 3.28 -3.07
N TYR A 151 -0.02 4.03 -2.04
CA TYR A 151 -1.27 3.84 -1.27
C TYR A 151 -2.50 3.61 -2.16
N TYR A 152 -2.57 4.30 -3.31
CA TYR A 152 -3.64 4.12 -4.28
C TYR A 152 -3.74 2.68 -4.79
N ASN A 153 -2.62 2.01 -5.07
CA ASN A 153 -2.60 0.66 -5.63
C ASN A 153 -2.99 -0.46 -4.65
N LEU A 154 -2.91 -0.18 -3.35
CA LEU A 154 -3.24 -1.14 -2.30
C LEU A 154 -4.69 -1.04 -1.83
N ARG A 155 -5.41 0.02 -2.20
CA ARG A 155 -6.76 0.27 -1.70
C ARG A 155 -7.78 -0.55 -2.48
N CYS A 156 -8.59 -1.31 -1.74
CA CYS A 156 -9.64 -2.16 -2.28
C CYS A 156 -10.95 -1.96 -1.52
N ARG A 157 -12.08 -2.08 -2.23
CA ARG A 157 -13.42 -2.11 -1.64
C ARG A 157 -13.80 -3.56 -1.33
N VAL A 158 -13.62 -3.97 -0.08
CA VAL A 158 -13.93 -5.32 0.39
C VAL A 158 -15.44 -5.47 0.59
N THR A 159 -16.03 -6.54 0.03
CA THR A 159 -17.47 -6.81 0.17
C THR A 159 -17.87 -7.06 1.62
N THR A 160 -19.06 -6.59 2.03
CA THR A 160 -19.57 -6.78 3.39
C THR A 160 -20.45 -8.03 3.47
N THR A 161 -19.87 -9.19 3.18
CA THR A 161 -20.55 -10.49 3.24
C THR A 161 -20.17 -11.24 4.52
N PRO A 162 -21.11 -11.96 5.18
CA PRO A 162 -20.79 -12.87 6.27
C PRO A 162 -19.81 -13.96 5.81
N ARG A 163 -18.74 -14.18 6.57
CA ARG A 163 -17.66 -15.13 6.27
C ARG A 163 -17.29 -15.93 7.49
N ASP A 164 -16.91 -17.19 7.28
CA ASP A 164 -16.35 -18.03 8.33
C ASP A 164 -14.98 -17.49 8.75
N TYR A 165 -14.88 -17.05 10.00
CA TYR A 165 -13.68 -16.47 10.60
C TYR A 165 -12.80 -17.52 11.29
N THR A 166 -13.25 -18.77 11.33
CA THR A 166 -12.57 -19.90 11.98
C THR A 166 -11.13 -20.13 11.49
N PRO A 167 -10.82 -20.09 10.18
CA PRO A 167 -9.48 -20.40 9.68
C PRO A 167 -8.53 -19.19 9.65
N VAL A 168 -8.90 -18.05 10.27
CA VAL A 168 -8.08 -16.83 10.20
C VAL A 168 -6.69 -17.03 10.79
N LEU A 169 -5.67 -16.58 10.06
CA LEU A 169 -4.32 -16.41 10.55
C LEU A 169 -4.10 -14.90 10.80
N PRO A 170 -4.05 -14.43 12.06
CA PRO A 170 -3.79 -13.02 12.32
C PRO A 170 -2.30 -12.73 12.52
N MET A 171 -1.94 -11.48 12.32
CA MET A 171 -0.67 -10.88 12.69
C MET A 171 -0.79 -10.16 14.04
N PRO A 172 0.13 -10.38 14.99
CA PRO A 172 0.19 -9.57 16.21
C PRO A 172 0.37 -8.09 15.88
N SER A 173 -0.28 -7.20 16.64
CA SER A 173 -0.23 -5.75 16.37
C SER A 173 1.20 -5.19 16.35
N SER A 174 2.12 -5.72 17.16
CA SER A 174 3.53 -5.32 17.15
C SER A 174 4.23 -5.63 15.83
N GLU A 175 3.91 -6.78 15.22
CA GLU A 175 4.47 -7.16 13.91
C GLU A 175 3.79 -6.41 12.77
N LEU A 176 2.50 -6.09 12.90
CA LEU A 176 1.81 -5.24 11.94
C LEU A 176 2.40 -3.82 11.93
N SER A 177 2.55 -3.18 13.09
CA SER A 177 3.18 -1.86 13.18
C SER A 177 4.65 -1.88 12.74
N ARG A 178 5.34 -3.02 12.93
CA ARG A 178 6.69 -3.22 12.39
C ARG A 178 6.66 -3.25 10.86
N LEU A 179 5.75 -3.99 10.25
CA LEU A 179 5.58 -4.04 8.79
C LEU A 179 5.22 -2.67 8.21
N GLU A 180 4.28 -1.94 8.80
CA GLU A 180 3.90 -0.59 8.36
C GLU A 180 5.11 0.35 8.36
N ARG A 181 5.87 0.40 9.46
CA ARG A 181 7.10 1.19 9.54
C ARG A 181 8.14 0.78 8.50
N LEU A 182 8.29 -0.51 8.22
CA LEU A 182 9.20 -1.00 7.18
C LEU A 182 8.75 -0.54 5.79
N MET A 183 7.44 -0.58 5.50
CA MET A 183 6.89 -0.08 4.24
C MET A 183 7.06 1.44 4.10
N ASP A 184 6.84 2.21 5.17
CA ASP A 184 7.06 3.65 5.19
C ASP A 184 8.54 4.01 4.98
N GLN A 185 9.45 3.25 5.59
CA GLN A 185 10.90 3.40 5.36
C GLN A 185 11.26 3.21 3.87
N GLU A 186 10.67 2.22 3.19
CA GLU A 186 10.87 2.02 1.75
C GLU A 186 10.32 3.19 0.91
N VAL A 187 9.19 3.79 1.32
CA VAL A 187 8.65 5.00 0.66
C VAL A 187 9.61 6.17 0.82
N HIS A 188 10.10 6.41 2.04
CA HIS A 188 11.03 7.50 2.34
C HIS A 188 12.36 7.33 1.62
N TYR A 189 12.97 6.14 1.68
CA TYR A 189 14.21 5.82 0.98
C TYR A 189 14.11 6.10 -0.53
N ARG A 190 12.98 5.75 -1.16
CA ARG A 190 12.75 6.05 -2.58
C ARG A 190 12.56 7.52 -2.87
N ALA A 191 11.92 8.27 -1.96
CA ALA A 191 11.79 9.71 -2.11
C ALA A 191 13.17 10.39 -2.03
N GLU A 192 14.01 9.95 -1.09
CA GLU A 192 15.38 10.42 -0.93
C GLU A 192 16.24 10.16 -2.19
N ILE A 193 16.24 8.92 -2.70
CA ILE A 193 16.97 8.60 -3.94
C ILE A 193 16.48 9.45 -5.12
N ARG A 194 15.18 9.71 -5.25
CA ARG A 194 14.67 10.61 -6.31
C ARG A 194 15.22 12.02 -6.16
N CYS A 195 15.25 12.55 -4.94
CA CYS A 195 15.79 13.88 -4.67
C CYS A 195 17.28 13.95 -5.01
N GLN A 196 18.08 12.96 -4.58
CA GLN A 196 19.52 12.89 -4.86
C GLN A 196 19.80 12.80 -6.37
N LEU A 197 19.08 11.94 -7.09
CA LEU A 197 19.23 11.81 -8.55
C LEU A 197 18.82 13.08 -9.29
N ALA A 198 17.75 13.77 -8.84
CA ALA A 198 17.34 15.04 -9.42
C ALA A 198 18.37 16.17 -9.19
N GLN A 199 19.16 16.07 -8.12
CA GLN A 199 20.25 17.00 -7.81
C GLN A 199 21.57 16.65 -8.53
N GLY A 200 21.64 15.49 -9.21
CA GLY A 200 22.87 15.03 -9.86
C GLY A 200 23.91 14.48 -8.89
N ASP A 201 23.50 13.98 -7.72
CA ASP A 201 24.40 13.37 -6.75
C ASP A 201 25.06 12.10 -7.34
N LEU A 202 26.38 12.16 -7.53
CA LEU A 202 27.18 11.07 -8.10
C LEU A 202 27.15 9.81 -7.24
N SER A 203 27.00 9.94 -5.91
CA SER A 203 26.94 8.79 -5.01
C SER A 203 25.65 7.99 -5.20
N ALA A 204 24.52 8.68 -5.38
CA ALA A 204 23.24 8.06 -5.71
C ALA A 204 23.28 7.36 -7.06
N VAL A 205 23.90 7.99 -8.08
CA VAL A 205 24.10 7.37 -9.41
C VAL A 205 24.97 6.11 -9.31
N ALA A 206 26.06 6.15 -8.54
CA ALA A 206 26.94 5.00 -8.33
C ALA A 206 26.29 3.86 -7.54
N SER A 207 25.28 4.16 -6.72
CA SER A 207 24.54 3.15 -5.94
C SER A 207 23.52 2.35 -6.77
N ILE A 208 23.18 2.80 -7.97
CA ILE A 208 22.25 2.10 -8.86
C ILE A 208 22.95 0.81 -9.33
N PRO A 209 22.40 -0.38 -9.02
CA PRO A 209 23.00 -1.63 -9.48
C PRO A 209 23.01 -1.63 -11.01
N LEU A 210 24.19 -1.85 -11.58
CA LEU A 210 24.35 -1.97 -13.02
C LEU A 210 23.60 -3.21 -13.52
N PRO A 211 22.97 -3.15 -14.70
CA PRO A 211 22.37 -4.33 -15.29
C PRO A 211 23.43 -5.43 -15.41
N PRO A 212 23.07 -6.71 -15.19
CA PRO A 212 24.02 -7.80 -15.35
C PRO A 212 24.63 -7.71 -16.75
N SER A 213 25.97 -7.61 -16.81
CA SER A 213 26.69 -7.49 -18.07
C SER A 213 26.19 -8.56 -19.04
N PRO A 214 25.83 -8.20 -20.28
CA PRO A 214 25.26 -9.17 -21.22
C PRO A 214 26.24 -10.33 -21.37
N SER A 215 25.85 -11.51 -20.91
CA SER A 215 26.69 -12.73 -20.92
C SER A 215 27.14 -13.11 -22.33
N SER A 216 26.57 -12.48 -23.36
CA SER A 216 26.98 -12.53 -24.76
C SER A 216 28.39 -12.00 -25.04
N ALA A 217 29.02 -11.22 -24.16
CA ALA A 217 30.37 -10.69 -24.41
C ALA A 217 31.49 -11.73 -24.21
N TYR A 218 31.21 -12.88 -23.57
CA TYR A 218 32.20 -13.94 -23.35
C TYR A 218 32.35 -14.91 -24.54
N GLY A 219 31.58 -14.74 -25.62
CA GLY A 219 31.65 -15.60 -26.80
C GLY A 219 32.57 -15.11 -27.92
N THR A 220 32.96 -13.83 -27.91
CA THR A 220 33.83 -13.27 -28.94
C THR A 220 35.24 -13.22 -28.40
N LEU A 221 36.01 -14.28 -28.65
CA LEU A 221 37.47 -14.24 -28.51
C LEU A 221 37.95 -12.97 -29.25
N PRO A 222 38.74 -12.09 -28.61
CA PRO A 222 39.36 -10.99 -29.33
C PRO A 222 40.19 -11.59 -30.48
N PRO A 223 40.17 -10.99 -31.69
CA PRO A 223 41.03 -11.44 -32.77
C PRO A 223 42.46 -11.46 -32.26
N SER A 224 43.09 -12.64 -32.32
CA SER A 224 44.48 -12.83 -31.92
C SER A 224 45.34 -11.90 -32.75
N PHE A 225 45.82 -10.81 -32.14
CA PHE A 225 46.85 -9.99 -32.77
C PHE A 225 48.10 -10.84 -32.92
N PRO A 226 48.72 -10.89 -34.12
CA PRO A 226 49.94 -11.65 -34.33
C PRO A 226 51.08 -11.06 -33.47
N PRO A 227 52.00 -11.90 -32.96
CA PRO A 227 53.08 -11.45 -32.12
C PRO A 227 54.10 -10.66 -32.97
N THR A 228 54.14 -9.34 -32.76
CA THR A 228 55.24 -8.51 -33.26
C THR A 228 56.41 -8.65 -32.30
N SER A 229 57.39 -9.46 -32.69
CA SER A 229 58.70 -9.50 -32.06
C SER A 229 59.46 -8.21 -32.37
N SER A 230 59.67 -7.38 -31.35
CA SER A 230 60.71 -6.35 -31.36
C SER A 230 61.48 -6.42 -30.05
N SER A 231 62.54 -7.21 -30.10
CA SER A 231 63.73 -7.10 -29.27
C SER A 231 64.34 -5.70 -29.39
N LEU A 232 64.63 -5.05 -28.25
CA LEU A 232 65.80 -4.19 -28.08
C LEU A 232 66.10 -4.04 -26.58
N ASP A 233 67.35 -4.38 -26.27
CA ASP A 233 68.07 -4.24 -25.02
C ASP A 233 68.11 -2.80 -24.49
N GLY A 234 68.32 -2.66 -23.18
CA GLY A 234 68.86 -1.42 -22.62
C GLY A 234 68.65 -1.21 -21.12
N GLN A 235 69.58 -1.75 -20.32
CA GLN A 235 70.16 -1.23 -19.06
C GLN A 235 69.48 0.02 -18.44
N SER A 236 69.15 0.07 -17.14
CA SER A 236 70.12 0.17 -16.06
C SER A 236 69.38 0.39 -14.71
N SER A 237 70.03 -0.08 -13.63
CA SER A 237 70.02 0.37 -12.23
C SER A 237 69.11 1.54 -11.83
N ASP A 238 68.43 1.48 -10.69
CA ASP A 238 69.07 1.79 -9.39
C ASP A 238 68.10 1.56 -8.22
N GLU A 239 68.71 1.46 -7.05
CA GLU A 239 68.19 1.12 -5.74
C GLU A 239 67.27 2.20 -5.15
N SER A 240 66.23 1.80 -4.39
CA SER A 240 65.89 2.50 -3.14
C SER A 240 64.93 1.67 -2.29
N SER A 241 65.48 1.24 -1.17
CA SER A 241 64.86 0.85 0.10
C SER A 241 63.73 1.77 0.58
N GLY A 242 62.81 1.18 1.35
CA GLY A 242 61.82 1.91 2.15
C GLY A 242 60.81 0.96 2.79
N ASP A 243 61.27 0.16 3.76
CA ASP A 243 60.45 -0.30 4.87
C ASP A 243 59.74 0.90 5.51
N GLU A 244 58.48 0.75 5.94
CA GLU A 244 58.06 1.10 7.30
C GLU A 244 56.71 0.42 7.60
N GLU A 245 56.76 -0.38 8.65
CA GLU A 245 55.64 -0.86 9.44
C GLU A 245 54.81 0.33 9.93
N SER A 246 53.47 0.21 9.93
CA SER A 246 52.66 1.07 10.78
C SER A 246 51.76 0.20 11.63
N GLU A 247 51.97 0.40 12.92
CA GLU A 247 51.47 -0.36 14.04
C GLU A 247 50.00 -0.06 14.31
N ASP A 248 49.38 -1.11 14.84
CA ASP A 248 48.32 -1.14 15.84
C ASP A 248 48.14 0.17 16.63
N CYS A 249 46.89 0.65 16.71
CA CYS A 249 46.49 1.62 17.72
C CYS A 249 45.11 1.25 18.28
N VAL A 250 45.16 0.32 19.24
CA VAL A 250 44.17 0.18 20.30
C VAL A 250 44.27 1.41 21.20
N VAL A 251 43.26 2.28 21.19
CA VAL A 251 43.02 3.23 22.28
C VAL A 251 41.53 3.24 22.60
N SER A 252 41.20 2.61 23.73
CA SER A 252 39.98 2.92 24.48
C SER A 252 40.24 4.15 25.36
N PRO A 253 39.34 5.12 25.44
CA PRO A 253 39.24 5.99 26.60
C PRO A 253 38.06 5.55 27.49
N THR A 254 38.43 5.08 28.67
CA THR A 254 37.63 5.16 29.89
C THR A 254 37.55 6.62 30.38
N SER A 255 36.51 6.90 31.18
CA SER A 255 36.25 8.14 31.94
C SER A 255 35.74 9.31 31.09
N GLU A 256 34.92 10.24 31.56
CA GLU A 256 34.09 10.41 32.75
C GLU A 256 33.17 11.62 32.40
N ALA A 257 32.23 11.95 33.27
CA ALA A 257 31.28 13.06 33.19
C ALA A 257 31.77 14.36 32.52
N ASP A 258 30.94 14.88 31.60
CA ASP A 258 30.82 16.31 31.24
C ASP A 258 29.43 16.46 30.58
N ASP A 259 28.37 16.76 31.31
CA ASP A 259 27.95 18.06 31.81
C ASP A 259 27.68 19.11 30.70
N VAL A 260 26.52 19.75 30.83
CA VAL A 260 26.03 20.98 30.17
C VAL A 260 25.88 21.05 28.63
N SER A 261 24.62 21.09 28.18
CA SER A 261 24.11 22.17 27.31
C SER A 261 22.57 22.18 27.29
N ILE A 262 22.01 22.85 28.31
CA ILE A 262 20.63 23.37 28.30
C ILE A 262 20.65 24.62 27.42
N ILE A 263 20.07 24.54 26.22
CA ILE A 263 19.74 25.76 25.46
C ILE A 263 18.33 26.20 25.89
N ARG A 264 18.31 27.03 26.93
CA ARG A 264 17.18 27.85 27.35
C ARG A 264 17.31 29.18 26.59
N SER A 265 16.48 29.37 25.57
CA SER A 265 16.41 30.64 24.84
C SER A 265 15.40 31.55 25.56
N GLU A 266 15.93 32.41 26.41
CA GLU A 266 15.25 33.56 27.00
C GLU A 266 15.72 34.84 26.32
N ASP A 267 14.84 35.84 26.31
CA ASP A 267 15.10 37.27 26.17
C ASP A 267 15.28 37.84 24.75
N SER A 268 14.14 38.11 24.10
CA SER A 268 14.04 39.24 23.17
C SER A 268 13.06 40.27 23.73
N SER A 269 13.57 41.10 24.63
CA SER A 269 12.95 42.35 25.07
C SER A 269 13.06 43.39 23.95
N GLY A 270 11.93 43.72 23.33
CA GLY A 270 11.77 44.85 22.43
C GLY A 270 10.40 45.48 22.63
N SER A 271 10.36 46.51 23.49
CA SER A 271 9.23 47.43 23.64
C SER A 271 8.86 48.07 22.32
N PHE A 272 7.58 48.34 22.05
CA PHE A 272 7.03 49.68 21.81
C PHE A 272 5.50 49.59 21.85
N ALA A 273 4.89 50.56 22.54
CA ALA A 273 3.47 50.64 22.83
C ALA A 273 2.62 50.69 21.56
N ASP A 274 1.60 49.82 21.50
CA ASP A 274 0.39 50.07 20.73
C ASP A 274 -0.81 49.71 21.61
N GLU A 275 -1.38 50.74 22.22
CA GLU A 275 -2.65 50.68 22.94
C GLU A 275 -3.77 50.58 21.89
N GLY A 276 -4.01 49.35 21.43
CA GLY A 276 -5.03 49.02 20.43
C GLY A 276 -5.99 47.95 20.92
N SER A 277 -6.68 48.19 22.05
CA SER A 277 -7.98 47.60 22.40
C SER A 277 -8.20 46.14 21.97
N GLU A 278 -7.52 45.18 22.61
CA GLU A 278 -7.99 43.79 22.66
C GLU A 278 -9.24 43.75 23.53
N MET A 279 -10.39 44.01 22.91
CA MET A 279 -11.66 43.53 23.43
C MET A 279 -11.54 42.01 23.52
N ASP A 280 -11.59 41.54 24.75
CA ASP A 280 -11.88 40.19 25.20
C ASP A 280 -13.11 39.68 24.40
N GLU A 281 -12.88 39.17 23.17
CA GLU A 281 -13.87 38.48 22.36
C GLU A 281 -14.18 37.18 23.09
N LEU A 282 -15.12 37.28 24.03
CA LEU A 282 -15.82 36.14 24.59
C LEU A 282 -16.19 35.23 23.41
N PRO A 283 -15.71 33.98 23.35
CA PRO A 283 -15.99 33.09 22.24
C PRO A 283 -17.50 33.03 22.08
N THR A 284 -17.99 33.63 20.98
CA THR A 284 -19.43 33.72 20.77
C THR A 284 -19.96 32.29 20.63
N ASP A 285 -21.05 31.99 21.33
CA ASP A 285 -21.67 30.65 21.42
C ASP A 285 -22.02 30.05 20.03
N TYR A 286 -21.96 30.87 18.97
CA TYR A 286 -22.11 30.48 17.57
C TYR A 286 -20.97 29.60 17.04
N ASP A 287 -19.71 29.82 17.46
CA ASP A 287 -18.56 29.04 16.99
C ASP A 287 -18.62 27.58 17.48
N ALA A 288 -19.17 27.35 18.68
CA ALA A 288 -19.35 26.02 19.24
C ALA A 288 -20.38 25.18 18.44
N VAL A 289 -21.45 25.83 17.95
CA VAL A 289 -22.49 25.17 17.14
C VAL A 289 -21.96 24.79 15.76
N ASP A 290 -21.15 25.64 15.14
CA ASP A 290 -20.56 25.37 13.82
C ASP A 290 -19.51 24.25 13.89
N ALA A 291 -18.67 24.21 14.93
CA ALA A 291 -17.75 23.11 15.17
C ALA A 291 -18.47 21.77 15.39
N GLN A 292 -19.60 21.79 16.12
CA GLN A 292 -20.42 20.60 16.33
C GLN A 292 -21.07 20.12 15.01
N LEU A 293 -21.56 21.05 14.17
CA LEU A 293 -22.12 20.72 12.86
C LEU A 293 -21.08 20.15 11.92
N ASP A 294 -19.87 20.72 11.87
CA ASP A 294 -18.75 20.19 11.08
C ASP A 294 -18.37 18.78 11.54
N LEU A 295 -18.26 18.54 12.86
CA LEU A 295 -18.00 17.20 13.39
C LEU A 295 -19.10 16.20 12.99
N MET A 296 -20.37 16.62 13.03
CA MET A 296 -21.49 15.77 12.62
C MET A 296 -21.46 15.46 11.12
N LEU A 297 -21.11 16.43 10.27
CA LEU A 297 -20.96 16.24 8.82
C LEU A 297 -19.79 15.30 8.51
N ARG A 298 -18.62 15.49 9.15
CA ARG A 298 -17.48 14.57 9.03
C ARG A 298 -17.82 13.16 9.48
N PHE A 299 -18.60 13.02 10.55
CA PHE A 299 -19.06 11.72 11.02
C PHE A 299 -20.05 11.08 10.03
N GLU A 300 -20.94 11.86 9.40
CA GLU A 300 -21.81 11.37 8.33
C GLU A 300 -20.99 10.90 7.11
N ASP A 301 -20.00 11.67 6.68
CA ASP A 301 -19.11 11.29 5.59
C ASP A 301 -18.34 10.01 5.93
N PHE A 302 -17.80 9.91 7.14
CA PHE A 302 -17.12 8.71 7.64
C PHE A 302 -18.06 7.48 7.72
N MET A 303 -19.32 7.69 8.11
CA MET A 303 -20.37 6.68 8.11
C MET A 303 -20.85 6.29 6.72
N ASN A 304 -20.68 7.12 5.70
CA ASN A 304 -21.12 6.85 4.34
C ASN A 304 -19.96 6.52 3.39
N ASP A 305 -18.71 6.64 3.84
CA ASP A 305 -17.53 6.29 3.04
C ASP A 305 -17.55 4.81 2.66
N THR A 306 -17.67 4.55 1.36
CA THR A 306 -17.58 3.22 0.74
C THR A 306 -16.27 3.01 -0.02
N GLY A 307 -15.33 3.95 0.07
CA GLY A 307 -14.12 4.02 -0.74
C GLY A 307 -14.31 4.72 -2.08
N ASP A 308 -13.21 4.88 -2.81
CA ASP A 308 -13.21 5.40 -4.17
C ASP A 308 -13.89 4.41 -5.12
N LEU A 309 -14.78 4.90 -5.98
CA LEU A 309 -15.45 4.09 -7.00
C LEU A 309 -14.48 3.51 -8.03
N ARG A 310 -13.29 4.11 -8.17
CA ARG A 310 -12.19 3.62 -9.02
C ARG A 310 -11.37 2.51 -8.36
N ASP A 311 -11.51 2.30 -7.06
CA ASP A 311 -10.88 1.17 -6.39
C ASP A 311 -11.61 -0.14 -6.73
N PRO A 312 -10.85 -1.23 -6.97
CA PRO A 312 -11.44 -2.52 -7.29
C PRO A 312 -12.25 -3.06 -6.11
N VAL A 313 -13.39 -3.67 -6.42
CA VAL A 313 -14.17 -4.45 -5.47
C VAL A 313 -13.54 -5.83 -5.37
N VAL A 314 -13.31 -6.31 -4.14
CA VAL A 314 -12.72 -7.62 -3.89
C VAL A 314 -13.58 -8.45 -2.94
N ASN A 315 -13.68 -9.74 -3.23
CA ASN A 315 -14.18 -10.74 -2.31
C ASN A 315 -13.00 -11.32 -1.52
N VAL A 316 -13.18 -11.53 -0.22
CA VAL A 316 -12.15 -12.08 0.67
C VAL A 316 -12.61 -13.35 1.37
N TRP A 317 -11.65 -14.22 1.68
CA TRP A 317 -11.79 -15.47 2.42
C TRP A 317 -10.59 -15.63 3.36
N TYR A 318 -10.77 -16.32 4.48
CA TYR A 318 -9.68 -16.51 5.47
C TYR A 318 -8.95 -17.85 5.33
N ASP A 319 -9.51 -18.77 4.55
CA ASP A 319 -8.91 -20.07 4.33
C ASP A 319 -7.74 -19.98 3.33
N LEU A 320 -6.52 -20.01 3.86
CA LEU A 320 -5.30 -19.98 3.05
C LEU A 320 -5.09 -21.26 2.23
N ASP A 321 -5.77 -22.37 2.55
CA ASP A 321 -5.71 -23.60 1.74
C ASP A 321 -6.45 -23.49 0.42
N MET A 322 -7.22 -22.41 0.22
CA MET A 322 -7.87 -22.10 -1.06
C MET A 322 -6.87 -21.83 -2.20
N VAL A 323 -5.59 -21.69 -1.87
CA VAL A 323 -4.46 -21.51 -2.80
C VAL A 323 -3.35 -22.48 -2.45
N THR A 324 -2.86 -23.23 -3.44
CA THR A 324 -1.71 -24.13 -3.27
C THR A 324 -0.38 -23.39 -3.44
N GLU A 325 -0.39 -22.34 -4.26
CA GLU A 325 0.75 -21.48 -4.58
C GLU A 325 0.29 -20.02 -4.58
N VAL A 326 1.16 -19.10 -4.16
CA VAL A 326 0.81 -17.68 -4.14
C VAL A 326 0.93 -17.13 -5.56
N THR A 327 -0.19 -16.68 -6.11
CA THR A 327 -0.22 -16.01 -7.42
C THR A 327 0.59 -14.71 -7.36
N ASP A 328 1.40 -14.45 -8.40
CA ASP A 328 2.17 -13.21 -8.53
C ASP A 328 1.26 -11.98 -8.40
N PRO A 329 1.48 -11.11 -7.39
CA PRO A 329 0.64 -9.94 -7.20
C PRO A 329 0.76 -8.93 -8.34
N MET A 330 1.77 -8.98 -9.21
CA MET A 330 1.82 -8.10 -10.40
C MET A 330 0.61 -8.31 -11.33
N LEU A 331 0.05 -9.52 -11.35
CA LEU A 331 -1.18 -9.81 -12.10
C LEU A 331 -2.41 -9.10 -11.52
N PHE A 332 -2.38 -8.73 -10.24
CA PHE A 332 -3.41 -7.88 -9.61
C PHE A 332 -3.30 -6.44 -10.14
N ILE A 333 -2.09 -5.91 -10.23
CA ILE A 333 -1.83 -4.56 -10.76
C ILE A 333 -2.27 -4.47 -12.23
N GLU A 334 -2.00 -5.51 -13.03
CA GLU A 334 -2.46 -5.58 -14.41
C GLU A 334 -3.99 -5.58 -14.50
N ALA A 335 -4.67 -6.41 -13.71
CA ALA A 335 -6.13 -6.46 -13.68
C ALA A 335 -6.74 -5.11 -13.24
N ARG A 336 -6.14 -4.45 -12.25
CA ARG A 336 -6.54 -3.11 -11.80
C ARG A 336 -6.38 -2.08 -12.92
N LYS A 337 -5.26 -2.12 -13.65
CA LYS A 337 -5.02 -1.23 -14.81
C LYS A 337 -6.08 -1.42 -15.90
N GLN A 338 -6.43 -2.67 -16.22
CA GLN A 338 -7.50 -2.97 -17.18
C GLN A 338 -8.86 -2.42 -16.71
N LEU A 339 -9.18 -2.56 -15.42
CA LEU A 339 -10.41 -1.98 -14.86
C LEU A 339 -10.43 -0.46 -14.94
N LEU A 340 -9.33 0.21 -14.62
CA LEU A 340 -9.23 1.67 -14.71
C LEU A 340 -9.44 2.16 -16.15
N GLN A 341 -8.87 1.46 -17.14
CA GLN A 341 -9.10 1.76 -18.56
C GLN A 341 -10.59 1.65 -18.93
N ILE A 342 -11.26 0.58 -18.48
CA ILE A 342 -12.70 0.40 -18.72
C ILE A 342 -13.52 1.51 -18.05
N ILE A 343 -13.14 1.93 -16.84
CA ILE A 343 -13.79 3.02 -16.12
C ILE A 343 -13.60 4.34 -16.88
N ASP A 344 -12.37 4.65 -17.31
CA ASP A 344 -12.07 5.87 -18.07
C ASP A 344 -12.85 5.94 -19.39
N GLU A 345 -12.88 4.87 -20.17
CA GLU A 345 -13.67 4.80 -21.40
C GLU A 345 -15.17 4.99 -21.15
N ALA A 346 -15.69 4.42 -20.06
CA ALA A 346 -17.09 4.54 -19.70
C ALA A 346 -17.44 5.95 -19.21
N GLU A 347 -16.59 6.56 -18.39
CA GLU A 347 -16.76 7.94 -17.92
C GLU A 347 -16.75 8.94 -19.07
N ILE A 348 -15.87 8.74 -20.07
CA ILE A 348 -15.84 9.54 -21.30
C ILE A 348 -17.14 9.34 -22.09
N ARG A 349 -17.56 8.09 -22.32
CA ARG A 349 -18.80 7.77 -23.05
C ARG A 349 -20.06 8.34 -22.38
N LEU A 350 -20.09 8.36 -21.05
CA LEU A 350 -21.19 8.89 -20.26
C LEU A 350 -21.13 10.42 -20.09
N GLY A 351 -20.09 11.09 -20.59
CA GLY A 351 -19.88 12.52 -20.43
C GLY A 351 -19.62 12.95 -18.97
N ILE A 352 -19.22 12.01 -18.11
CA ILE A 352 -18.82 12.28 -16.72
C ILE A 352 -17.45 12.97 -16.72
N ARG A 353 -16.54 12.50 -17.58
CA ARG A 353 -15.23 13.09 -17.83
C ARG A 353 -15.23 13.65 -19.24
N THR A 354 -14.96 14.95 -19.40
CA THR A 354 -14.67 15.51 -20.71
C THR A 354 -13.42 14.82 -21.21
N GLY A 355 -13.52 14.05 -22.30
CA GLY A 355 -12.37 13.43 -22.92
C GLY A 355 -11.34 14.51 -23.18
N THR A 356 -10.26 14.52 -22.41
CA THR A 356 -9.09 15.32 -22.75
C THR A 356 -8.52 14.66 -23.99
N SER A 357 -9.00 15.12 -25.13
CA SER A 357 -8.51 14.70 -26.43
C SER A 357 -7.05 15.10 -26.54
N GLU A 358 -6.23 14.06 -26.70
CA GLU A 358 -4.86 14.00 -27.20
C GLU A 358 -3.66 14.22 -26.27
N PRO A 359 -2.65 13.34 -26.38
CA PRO A 359 -1.31 13.61 -25.90
C PRO A 359 -0.72 14.71 -26.79
N SER A 360 -0.41 15.87 -26.21
CA SER A 360 0.56 16.76 -26.82
C SER A 360 1.82 15.93 -27.09
N ALA A 361 2.10 15.70 -28.37
CA ALA A 361 3.35 15.16 -28.83
C ALA A 361 4.48 15.81 -28.03
N GLN A 362 5.29 15.01 -27.34
CA GLN A 362 6.62 15.40 -26.97
C GLN A 362 7.35 15.73 -28.27
N SER A 363 7.30 17.01 -28.63
CA SER A 363 8.16 17.61 -29.63
C SER A 363 9.55 17.64 -29.03
N ASP A 364 10.30 16.56 -29.26
CA ASP A 364 11.75 16.62 -29.40
C ASP A 364 12.08 17.59 -30.54
N ARG A 365 12.22 18.87 -30.20
CA ARG A 365 13.01 19.83 -30.98
C ARG A 365 13.72 20.76 -30.02
N GLY A 366 14.94 20.36 -29.66
CA GLY A 366 15.99 21.35 -29.49
C GLY A 366 16.26 22.00 -30.83
N SER A 367 16.11 23.33 -30.92
CA SER A 367 17.02 24.19 -31.69
C SER A 367 16.75 25.66 -31.37
N MET A 368 17.84 26.40 -31.32
CA MET A 368 18.06 27.74 -30.80
C MET A 368 17.31 28.89 -31.49
N ASN A 369 17.16 29.98 -30.71
CA ASN A 369 17.18 31.41 -31.08
C ASN A 369 16.31 31.89 -32.24
N THR A 370 15.39 32.83 -32.00
CA THR A 370 15.35 34.18 -32.61
C THR A 370 14.31 35.06 -31.89
N LEU A 371 14.68 36.33 -31.66
CA LEU A 371 13.95 37.45 -31.05
C LEU A 371 12.73 37.95 -31.88
N PRO A 372 11.88 38.87 -31.34
CA PRO A 372 10.46 39.00 -31.68
C PRO A 372 10.16 40.09 -32.70
N SER A 373 8.97 40.02 -33.30
CA SER A 373 8.30 41.19 -33.92
C SER A 373 6.76 41.02 -33.93
N PRO A 374 5.97 42.11 -33.86
CA PRO A 374 4.62 42.08 -33.33
C PRO A 374 3.48 42.21 -34.36
N ALA A 375 2.27 42.04 -33.82
CA ALA A 375 0.94 42.43 -34.31
C ALA A 375 0.30 41.54 -35.40
N VAL A 376 -0.93 41.09 -35.14
CA VAL A 376 -2.15 41.62 -35.78
C VAL A 376 -3.38 41.02 -35.05
N LEU A 377 -4.30 41.92 -34.69
CA LEU A 377 -5.63 41.67 -34.16
C LEU A 377 -6.51 41.02 -35.23
N SER A 378 -7.34 40.05 -34.85
CA SER A 378 -8.64 39.83 -35.49
C SER A 378 -9.62 39.15 -34.53
N ALA A 379 -10.74 39.83 -34.34
CA ALA A 379 -11.89 39.45 -33.55
C ALA A 379 -12.92 38.74 -34.43
N GLU A 380 -13.57 37.71 -33.92
CA GLU A 380 -14.84 37.13 -34.39
C GLU A 380 -15.16 35.95 -33.46
N SER A 381 -16.39 35.57 -33.15
CA SER A 381 -17.67 36.26 -32.98
C SER A 381 -18.52 35.30 -32.12
N LEU A 382 -19.33 35.88 -31.24
CA LEU A 382 -20.16 35.18 -30.26
C LEU A 382 -21.30 34.39 -30.94
N SER A 383 -21.53 33.15 -30.51
CA SER A 383 -22.84 32.49 -30.69
C SER A 383 -23.33 31.87 -29.37
N LEU A 384 -24.51 32.32 -28.96
CA LEU A 384 -25.28 31.90 -27.77
C LEU A 384 -26.02 30.57 -28.04
N PRO A 385 -26.15 29.68 -27.04
CA PRO A 385 -27.19 28.65 -27.04
C PRO A 385 -28.41 29.04 -26.21
N ARG A 386 -29.57 28.59 -26.72
CA ARG A 386 -30.95 28.71 -26.22
C ARG A 386 -31.20 28.03 -24.85
N PRO A 387 -32.33 28.36 -24.17
CA PRO A 387 -32.57 28.01 -22.76
C PRO A 387 -33.03 26.55 -22.57
N ARG A 388 -32.59 25.94 -21.46
CA ARG A 388 -33.02 24.62 -20.99
C ARG A 388 -34.18 24.73 -19.99
N GLU A 389 -35.16 23.85 -20.18
CA GLU A 389 -36.35 23.64 -19.36
C GLU A 389 -36.03 23.02 -17.98
N GLY A 390 -36.80 23.43 -16.97
CA GLY A 390 -37.35 22.53 -15.94
C GLY A 390 -36.44 22.01 -14.83
N PHE A 391 -35.97 22.87 -13.92
CA PHE A 391 -35.42 22.43 -12.62
C PHE A 391 -36.55 22.03 -11.65
N LYS A 392 -36.55 20.77 -11.20
CA LYS A 392 -37.37 20.31 -10.06
C LYS A 392 -36.73 20.81 -8.75
N PRO A 393 -37.52 21.25 -7.74
CA PRO A 393 -37.00 21.79 -6.50
C PRO A 393 -36.25 20.72 -5.70
N ARG A 394 -35.04 21.08 -5.24
CA ARG A 394 -34.25 20.29 -4.29
C ARG A 394 -35.01 20.13 -2.96
N PRO A 395 -35.02 18.94 -2.33
CA PRO A 395 -35.63 18.75 -1.03
C PRO A 395 -34.93 19.62 0.04
N SER A 396 -35.74 20.20 0.92
CA SER A 396 -35.32 21.17 1.93
C SER A 396 -34.36 20.56 2.97
N ARG A 397 -33.43 21.40 3.46
CA ARG A 397 -32.35 21.08 4.42
C ARG A 397 -32.86 20.33 5.67
N TRP A 398 -34.09 20.61 6.09
CA TRP A 398 -34.77 19.97 7.23
C TRP A 398 -35.12 18.49 7.03
N MET A 399 -35.41 18.06 5.80
CA MET A 399 -35.70 16.65 5.53
C MET A 399 -34.45 15.76 5.57
N ARG A 400 -33.25 16.33 5.33
CA ARG A 400 -31.98 15.61 5.51
C ARG A 400 -31.69 15.36 7.00
N LEU A 401 -31.96 16.34 7.87
CA LEU A 401 -31.70 16.27 9.31
C LEU A 401 -32.38 15.08 10.03
N ARG A 402 -33.63 14.75 9.66
CA ARG A 402 -34.37 13.62 10.26
C ARG A 402 -33.82 12.25 9.85
N GLY A 403 -33.19 12.15 8.68
CA GLY A 403 -32.52 10.93 8.23
C GLY A 403 -31.19 10.70 8.95
N VAL A 404 -30.43 11.78 9.17
CA VAL A 404 -29.09 11.75 9.79
C VAL A 404 -29.18 11.32 11.26
N THR A 405 -30.09 11.92 12.03
CA THR A 405 -30.25 11.62 13.48
C THR A 405 -30.54 10.15 13.78
N ARG A 406 -31.39 9.49 12.98
CA ARG A 406 -31.69 8.06 13.14
C ARG A 406 -30.50 7.16 12.80
N LYS A 407 -29.76 7.49 11.74
CA LYS A 407 -28.54 6.75 11.35
C LYS A 407 -27.44 6.90 12.41
N LEU A 408 -27.29 8.10 12.97
CA LEU A 408 -26.27 8.44 13.96
C LEU A 408 -26.48 7.69 15.28
N VAL A 409 -27.73 7.62 15.77
CA VAL A 409 -28.07 6.82 16.96
C VAL A 409 -27.78 5.33 16.73
N SER A 410 -28.14 4.78 15.55
CA SER A 410 -27.86 3.39 15.22
C SER A 410 -26.35 3.10 15.11
N ALA A 411 -25.56 4.02 14.55
CA ALA A 411 -24.13 3.87 14.39
C ALA A 411 -23.39 3.98 15.73
N LEU A 412 -23.79 4.90 16.61
CA LEU A 412 -23.24 5.01 17.96
C LEU A 412 -23.50 3.75 18.79
N LEU A 413 -24.69 3.16 18.67
CA LEU A 413 -25.01 1.88 19.32
C LEU A 413 -24.17 0.71 18.78
N GLN A 414 -23.84 0.71 17.47
CA GLN A 414 -22.95 -0.30 16.90
C GLN A 414 -21.49 -0.09 17.29
N LEU A 415 -21.00 1.16 17.30
CA LEU A 415 -19.64 1.51 17.69
C LEU A 415 -19.39 1.19 19.17
N HIS A 416 -20.34 1.49 20.04
CA HIS A 416 -20.27 1.12 21.45
C HIS A 416 -20.16 -0.41 21.63
N ARG A 417 -20.91 -1.19 20.85
CA ARG A 417 -20.80 -2.67 20.87
C ARG A 417 -19.44 -3.16 20.38
N VAL A 418 -18.86 -2.54 19.35
CA VAL A 418 -17.53 -2.93 18.82
C VAL A 418 -16.42 -2.56 19.82
N GLN A 419 -16.49 -1.39 20.46
CA GLN A 419 -15.53 -0.96 21.47
C GLN A 419 -15.62 -1.80 22.76
N GLU A 420 -16.83 -2.17 23.21
CA GLU A 420 -17.05 -3.12 24.31
C GLU A 420 -16.40 -4.47 24.00
N LEU A 421 -16.57 -4.99 22.78
CA LEU A 421 -15.94 -6.24 22.35
C LEU A 421 -14.40 -6.15 22.33
N GLY A 422 -13.83 -5.03 21.89
CA GLY A 422 -12.39 -4.78 21.93
C GLY A 422 -11.81 -4.64 23.35
N ARG A 423 -12.57 -4.03 24.28
CA ARG A 423 -12.16 -3.92 25.69
C ARG A 423 -12.21 -5.26 26.42
N LEU A 424 -13.20 -6.09 26.11
CA LEU A 424 -13.31 -7.43 26.67
C LEU A 424 -12.15 -8.33 26.22
N THR A 425 -11.77 -8.28 24.94
CA THR A 425 -10.62 -9.07 24.44
C THR A 425 -9.28 -8.61 25.03
N SER A 426 -9.10 -7.30 25.23
CA SER A 426 -7.91 -6.74 25.90
C SER A 426 -7.81 -7.14 27.38
N ARG A 427 -8.92 -7.11 28.14
CA ARG A 427 -8.93 -7.52 29.56
C ARG A 427 -8.63 -9.01 29.76
N PHE A 428 -9.07 -9.87 28.84
CA PHE A 428 -8.74 -11.30 28.90
C PHE A 428 -7.28 -11.62 28.57
N ALA A 429 -6.60 -10.76 27.80
CA ALA A 429 -5.17 -10.90 27.53
C ALA A 429 -4.30 -10.47 28.72
N SER A 430 -4.72 -9.43 29.47
CA SER A 430 -3.94 -8.90 30.60
C SER A 430 -4.09 -9.67 31.92
N SER A 431 -5.05 -10.60 32.02
CA SER A 431 -5.30 -11.39 33.25
C SER A 431 -4.60 -12.77 33.25
N ARG A 432 -3.72 -13.05 32.28
CA ARG A 432 -3.04 -14.36 32.13
C ARG A 432 -1.51 -14.29 32.12
N THR A 433 -0.95 -13.17 32.51
CA THR A 433 0.42 -13.03 33.03
C THR A 433 0.32 -12.83 34.52
#